data_AF-A0A523GMZ4-F1
#
_entry.id   AF-A0A523GMZ4-F1
#
_cell.length_a   1.000
_cell.length_b   1.000
_cell.length_c   1.000
_cell.angle_alpha   90.00
_cell.angle_beta   90.00
_cell.angle_gamma   90.00
#
_symmetry.space_group_name_H-M   'P 1'
#
loop_
_entity.id
_entity.type
_entity.pdbx_description
1 polymer ?
#
loop_
_entity_poly.entity_id
_entity_poly.type
_entity_poly.pdbx_seq_one_letter_code
_entity_poly.pdbx_strand_id
1 'polypeptide(L)'
;MISCHLSTILGAKRLKVSEVCRGTGIARATLDRYYYDRVKSFDREVLNKLCSFLKVKPSDLLVLEGQGNFFITHDQTKDKS
;
A
#
# COMPACT_ATOMS: atom_id res chain seq x y z
N MET A 1 0.04 -13.19 9.10
CA MET A 1 0.17 -13.35 7.63
C MET A 1 0.36 -11.98 7.02
N ILE A 2 1.15 -11.82 5.95
CA ILE A 2 1.30 -10.51 5.28
C ILE A 2 0.13 -10.34 4.32
N SER A 3 -0.60 -9.22 4.43
CA SER A 3 -1.73 -8.87 3.57
C SER A 3 -1.54 -7.49 2.93
N CYS A 4 -2.08 -7.34 1.73
CA CYS A 4 -2.02 -6.11 0.94
C CYS A 4 -3.34 -5.33 1.04
N HIS A 5 -3.29 -4.13 1.61
CA HIS A 5 -4.46 -3.25 1.82
C HIS A 5 -4.67 -2.25 0.66
N LEU A 6 -4.23 -2.62 -0.56
CA LEU A 6 -4.35 -1.76 -1.73
C LEU A 6 -5.81 -1.34 -2.00
N SER A 7 -6.78 -2.26 -1.81
CA SER A 7 -8.20 -1.98 -1.99
C SER A 7 -8.71 -0.86 -1.07
N THR A 8 -8.32 -0.89 0.21
CA THR A 8 -8.65 0.13 1.20
C THR A 8 -8.08 1.50 0.81
N ILE A 9 -6.81 1.55 0.41
CA ILE A 9 -6.13 2.80 0.02
C ILE A 9 -6.78 3.41 -1.24
N LEU A 10 -7.09 2.57 -2.24
CA LEU A 10 -7.76 3.03 -3.46
C LEU A 10 -9.17 3.53 -3.17
N GLY A 11 -9.92 2.83 -2.30
CA GLY A 11 -11.24 3.25 -1.85
C GLY A 11 -11.20 4.60 -1.14
N ALA A 12 -10.27 4.79 -0.21
CA ALA A 12 -10.09 6.05 0.53
C ALA A 12 -9.74 7.23 -0.40
N LYS A 13 -8.91 6.98 -1.43
CA LYS A 13 -8.53 8.00 -2.43
C LYS A 13 -9.52 8.13 -3.59
N ARG A 14 -10.61 7.35 -3.61
CA ARG A 14 -11.58 7.25 -4.73
C ARG A 14 -10.91 7.00 -6.09
N LEU A 15 -9.83 6.23 -6.10
CA LEU A 15 -9.06 5.90 -7.30
C LEU A 15 -9.56 4.59 -7.92
N LYS A 16 -9.73 4.59 -9.24
CA LYS A 16 -10.00 3.37 -10.00
C LYS A 16 -8.69 2.65 -10.29
N VAL A 17 -8.74 1.33 -10.28
CA VAL A 17 -7.60 0.48 -10.67
C VAL A 17 -7.12 0.79 -12.10
N SER A 18 -8.01 1.27 -12.99
CA SER A 18 -7.64 1.72 -14.34
C SER A 18 -6.72 2.95 -14.35
N GLU A 19 -6.99 3.92 -13.48
CA GLU A 19 -6.18 5.13 -13.35
C GLU A 19 -4.81 4.80 -12.75
N VAL A 20 -4.78 3.91 -11.76
CA VAL A 20 -3.53 3.43 -11.17
C VAL A 20 -2.70 2.65 -12.21
N CYS A 21 -3.33 1.80 -13.02
CA CYS A 21 -2.66 1.10 -14.11
C CYS A 21 -2.01 2.08 -15.10
N ARG A 22 -2.75 3.11 -15.52
CA ARG A 22 -2.24 4.16 -16.42
C ARG A 22 -1.12 5.00 -15.79
N GLY A 23 -1.24 5.35 -14.51
CA GLY A 23 -0.27 6.19 -13.80
C GLY A 23 1.00 5.46 -13.36
N THR A 24 0.93 4.15 -13.11
CA THR A 24 2.07 3.34 -12.68
C THR A 24 2.72 2.55 -13.81
N GLY A 25 2.02 2.37 -14.94
CA GLY A 25 2.45 1.49 -16.03
C GLY A 25 2.47 0.00 -15.65
N ILE A 26 1.85 -0.39 -14.54
CA ILE A 26 1.76 -1.79 -14.11
C ILE A 26 0.65 -2.50 -14.89
N ALA A 27 0.89 -3.73 -15.33
CA ALA A 27 -0.11 -4.54 -16.02
C ALA A 27 -1.38 -4.72 -15.16
N ARG A 28 -2.56 -4.56 -15.79
CA ARG A 28 -3.86 -4.64 -15.12
C ARG A 28 -4.04 -5.92 -14.30
N ALA A 29 -3.68 -7.07 -14.88
CA ALA A 29 -3.77 -8.37 -14.21
C ALA A 29 -2.90 -8.46 -12.94
N THR A 30 -1.74 -7.81 -12.92
CA THR A 30 -0.90 -7.73 -11.72
C THR A 30 -1.58 -6.85 -10.68
N LEU A 31 -2.05 -5.66 -11.08
CA LEU A 31 -2.70 -4.75 -10.15
C LEU A 31 -3.99 -5.33 -9.54
N ASP A 32 -4.79 -6.07 -10.33
CA ASP A 32 -5.99 -6.76 -9.84
C ASP A 32 -5.61 -7.84 -8.80
N ARG A 33 -4.51 -8.59 -8.99
CA ARG A 33 -4.02 -9.53 -7.97
C ARG A 33 -3.65 -8.82 -6.66
N TYR A 34 -2.97 -7.67 -6.74
CA TYR A 34 -2.66 -6.86 -5.56
C TYR A 34 -3.92 -6.30 -4.89
N TYR A 35 -4.91 -5.91 -5.68
CA TYR A 35 -6.18 -5.38 -5.18
C TYR A 35 -6.99 -6.42 -4.42
N TYR A 36 -7.01 -7.67 -4.89
CA TYR A 36 -7.71 -8.78 -4.24
C TYR A 36 -6.85 -9.57 -3.25
N ASP A 37 -5.67 -9.06 -2.88
CA ASP A 37 -4.71 -9.75 -1.99
C ASP A 37 -4.37 -11.19 -2.43
N ARG A 38 -4.34 -11.46 -3.74
CA ARG A 38 -4.02 -12.78 -4.32
C ARG A 38 -2.57 -12.91 -4.77
N VAL A 39 -1.70 -12.03 -4.25
CA VAL A 39 -0.30 -11.96 -4.64
C VAL A 39 0.50 -12.98 -3.87
N LYS A 40 1.28 -13.80 -4.58
CA LYS A 40 2.18 -14.80 -3.97
C LYS A 40 3.59 -14.26 -3.72
N SER A 41 4.05 -13.31 -4.54
CA SER A 41 5.32 -12.62 -4.37
C SER A 41 5.18 -11.14 -4.67
N PHE A 42 5.85 -10.32 -3.86
CA PHE A 42 5.87 -8.88 -4.03
C PHE A 42 7.13 -8.45 -4.77
N ASP A 43 6.95 -7.84 -5.94
CA ASP A 43 8.05 -7.27 -6.71
C ASP A 43 8.39 -5.89 -6.18
N ARG A 44 9.67 -5.68 -5.87
CA ARG A 44 10.17 -4.40 -5.35
C ARG A 44 9.84 -3.22 -6.27
N GLU A 45 9.95 -3.40 -7.57
CA GLU A 45 9.62 -2.35 -8.55
C GLU A 45 8.13 -2.00 -8.56
N VAL A 46 7.26 -3.01 -8.44
CA VAL A 46 5.80 -2.82 -8.39
C VAL A 46 5.41 -2.06 -7.13
N LEU A 47 5.95 -2.48 -5.98
CA LEU A 47 5.75 -1.78 -4.71
C LEU A 47 6.23 -0.33 -4.78
N ASN A 48 7.42 -0.08 -5.33
CA ASN A 48 7.98 1.27 -5.41
C ASN A 48 7.12 2.20 -6.27
N LYS A 49 6.65 1.70 -7.43
CA LYS A 49 5.72 2.42 -8.31
C LYS A 49 4.39 2.71 -7.62
N LEU A 50 3.81 1.74 -6.92
CA LEU A 50 2.55 1.91 -6.19
C LEU A 50 2.69 2.92 -5.05
N CYS A 51 3.72 2.77 -4.21
CA CYS A 51 3.98 3.67 -3.10
C CYS A 51 4.21 5.11 -3.59
N SER A 52 4.98 5.27 -4.66
CA SER A 52 5.25 6.59 -5.26
C SER A 52 3.99 7.22 -5.87
N PHE A 53 3.19 6.45 -6.60
CA PHE A 53 1.96 6.93 -7.22
C PHE A 53 0.89 7.28 -6.19
N LEU A 54 0.69 6.43 -5.19
CA LEU A 54 -0.31 6.61 -4.14
C LEU A 54 0.16 7.58 -3.05
N LYS A 55 1.45 7.92 -3.01
CA LYS A 55 2.12 8.70 -1.96
C LYS A 55 1.88 8.10 -0.57
N VAL A 56 2.13 6.80 -0.44
CA VAL A 56 1.97 6.03 0.80
C VAL A 56 3.27 5.29 1.12
N LYS A 57 3.43 4.87 2.38
CA LYS A 57 4.57 4.04 2.77
C LYS A 57 4.28 2.56 2.45
N PRO A 58 5.32 1.73 2.25
CA PRO A 58 5.13 0.29 2.11
C PRO A 58 4.42 -0.34 3.32
N SER A 59 4.60 0.23 4.51
CA SER A 59 3.94 -0.19 5.75
C SER A 59 2.44 0.07 5.77
N ASP A 60 1.94 1.05 5.00
CA ASP A 60 0.50 1.29 4.85
C ASP A 60 -0.10 0.30 3.83
N LEU A 61 0.70 -0.10 2.84
CA LEU A 61 0.27 -1.01 1.78
C LEU A 61 0.30 -2.47 2.22
N LEU A 62 1.34 -2.88 2.96
CA LEU A 62 1.60 -4.24 3.42
C LEU A 62 1.54 -4.29 4.94
N VAL A 63 0.56 -5.03 5.46
CA VAL A 63 0.30 -5.16 6.89
C VAL A 63 0.50 -6.59 7.32
N LEU A 64 1.07 -6.79 8.50
CA LEU A 64 1.27 -8.11 9.08
C LEU A 64 0.06 -8.44 9.99
N GLU A 65 -0.94 -9.10 9.43
CA GLU A 65 -2.14 -9.57 10.13
C GLU A 65 -1.74 -10.58 11.20
N GLY A 66 -2.03 -10.31 12.47
CA GLY A 66 -1.76 -11.23 13.59
C GLY A 66 -0.84 -10.69 14.69
N GLN A 67 -0.31 -9.47 14.58
CA GLN A 67 0.23 -8.77 15.73
C GLN A 67 -0.61 -7.52 15.98
N GLY A 68 -1.44 -7.59 17.02
CA GLY A 68 -2.08 -6.41 17.58
C GLY A 68 -0.99 -5.35 17.77
N ASN A 69 -1.21 -4.18 17.17
CA ASN A 69 -0.25 -3.09 17.16
C ASN A 69 -0.11 -2.55 18.59
N PHE A 70 0.72 -3.19 19.43
CA PHE A 70 1.04 -2.73 20.78
C PHE A 70 2.06 -1.58 20.78
N PHE A 71 2.62 -1.25 19.61
CA PHE A 71 3.49 -0.10 19.47
C PHE A 71 2.66 1.10 19.02
N ILE A 72 2.12 1.80 20.02
CA ILE A 72 1.81 3.22 19.92
C ILE A 72 3.16 3.90 19.73
N THR A 73 3.51 4.26 18.49
CA THR A 73 4.63 5.18 18.31
C THR A 73 4.14 6.53 18.81
N HIS A 74 4.48 6.85 20.06
CA HIS A 74 4.45 8.22 20.55
C HIS A 74 5.38 9.05 19.67
N ASP A 75 4.80 9.74 18.70
CA ASP A 75 5.44 10.88 18.06
C ASP A 75 5.52 11.99 19.12
N GLN A 76 6.66 12.08 19.80
CA GLN A 76 7.05 13.28 20.55
C GLN A 76 7.77 14.21 19.57
N THR A 77 7.02 14.83 18.65
CA THR A 77 7.45 16.13 18.12
C THR A 77 7.09 17.19 19.16
N LYS A 78 8.01 17.48 20.09
CA LYS A 78 7.93 18.70 20.89
C LYS A 78 9.23 19.51 20.78
N ASP A 79 9.04 20.67 20.17
CA ASP A 79 9.64 21.93 20.55
C ASP A 79 11.12 22.17 20.26
N LYS A 80 11.35 22.81 19.11
CA LYS A 80 12.51 23.65 18.85
C LYS A 80 12.01 25.09 18.85
N SER A 81 12.03 25.77 20.00
CA SER A 81 12.08 27.24 20.14
C SER A 81 12.42 27.64 21.56
#